data_AF-A0A5C5PME4-F1
#
_entry.id   AF-A0A5C5PME4-F1
#
_cell.length_a   1.000
_cell.length_b   1.000
_cell.length_c   1.000
_cell.angle_alpha   90.00
_cell.angle_beta   90.00
_cell.angle_gamma   90.00
#
_symmetry.space_group_name_H-M   'P 1'
#
loop_
_entity.id
_entity.type
_entity.pdbx_description
1 polymer ?
#
loop_
_entity_poly.entity_id
_entity_poly.type
_entity_poly.pdbx_seq_one_letter_code
_entity_poly.pdbx_strand_id
1 'polypeptide(L)' 'MPPVRLFTVADGISTEDLLVNLSETLASANALSCDLAFDLEGSKREELFGVAQLIELAQLLADRVHSGVGQVSAASS' A
#
# COMPACT_ATOMS: atom_id res chain seq x y z
N MET A 1 27.65 11.95 -1.70
CA MET A 1 26.65 12.75 -0.97
C MET A 1 25.42 11.89 -0.77
N PRO A 2 24.76 11.89 0.40
CA PRO A 2 23.49 11.19 0.57
C PRO A 2 22.41 11.82 -0.31
N PRO A 3 21.41 11.04 -0.77
CA PRO A 3 20.33 11.56 -1.59
C PRO A 3 19.52 12.62 -0.84
N VAL A 4 19.16 13.71 -1.53
CA VAL A 4 18.27 14.75 -0.99
C VAL A 4 16.87 14.16 -0.85
N ARG A 5 16.36 14.09 0.39
CA ARG A 5 14.94 13.77 0.64
C ARG A 5 14.08 14.99 0.34
N LEU A 6 13.38 14.96 -0.78
CA LEU A 6 12.39 15.99 -1.13
C LEU A 6 11.05 15.80 -0.42
N PHE A 7 10.72 14.54 -0.08
CA PHE A 7 9.47 14.18 0.60
C PHE A 7 9.79 13.43 1.89
N THR A 8 9.04 13.73 2.95
CA THR A 8 9.11 13.05 4.24
C THR A 8 7.70 12.85 4.77
N VAL A 9 7.51 11.82 5.58
CA VAL A 9 6.32 11.68 6.42
C VAL A 9 6.40 12.72 7.53
N ALA A 10 5.29 13.40 7.83
CA ALA A 10 5.24 14.36 8.93
C ALA A 10 5.27 13.64 10.28
N ASP A 11 5.95 14.24 11.25
CA ASP A 11 5.98 13.72 12.62
C ASP A 11 4.61 13.86 13.30
N GLY A 12 4.33 12.99 14.27
CA GLY A 12 3.10 13.05 15.07
C GLY A 12 1.85 12.50 14.39
N ILE A 13 1.96 11.90 13.18
CA ILE A 13 0.86 11.16 12.56
C ILE A 13 0.70 9.81 13.25
N SER A 14 -0.55 9.44 13.55
CA SER A 14 -0.84 8.16 14.19
C SER A 14 -0.52 6.98 13.25
N THR A 15 -0.16 5.83 13.82
CA THR A 15 0.03 4.61 13.01
C THR A 15 -1.23 4.24 12.22
N GLU A 16 -2.40 4.54 12.75
CA GLU A 16 -3.68 4.32 12.08
C GLU A 16 -3.81 5.17 10.82
N ASP A 17 -3.57 6.48 10.92
CA ASP A 17 -3.61 7.42 9.79
C ASP A 17 -2.55 7.06 8.72
N LEU A 18 -1.35 6.62 9.15
CA LEU A 18 -0.32 6.14 8.25
C LEU A 18 -0.76 4.88 7.49
N LEU A 19 -1.42 3.94 8.17
CA LEU A 19 -1.93 2.72 7.55
C LEU A 19 -3.09 3.00 6.60
N VAL A 20 -3.99 3.94 6.94
CA VAL A 20 -5.05 4.39 6.04
C VAL A 20 -4.45 4.99 4.77
N ASN A 21 -3.49 5.92 4.92
CA ASN A 21 -2.85 6.54 3.76
C ASN A 21 -2.05 5.55 2.90
N LEU A 22 -1.41 4.55 3.54
CA LEU A 22 -0.77 3.44 2.85
C LEU A 22 -1.79 2.63 2.04
N SER A 23 -2.91 2.23 2.65
CA SER A 23 -3.97 1.48 1.98
C SER A 23 -4.57 2.24 0.80
N GLU A 24 -4.84 3.54 0.95
CA GLU A 24 -5.32 4.39 -0.15
C GLU A 24 -4.29 4.49 -1.29
N THR A 25 -3.01 4.60 -0.95
CA THR A 25 -1.90 4.66 -1.92
C THR A 25 -1.78 3.35 -2.69
N LEU A 26 -1.86 2.21 -1.99
CA LEU A 26 -1.80 0.88 -2.61
C LEU A 26 -3.02 0.63 -3.49
N ALA A 27 -4.23 0.98 -3.05
CA ALA A 27 -5.45 0.89 -3.87
C ALA A 27 -5.32 1.72 -5.15
N SER A 28 -4.78 2.94 -5.05
CA SER A 28 -4.52 3.81 -6.21
C SER A 28 -3.49 3.20 -7.16
N ALA A 29 -2.39 2.66 -6.64
CA ALA A 29 -1.36 2.00 -7.43
C ALA A 29 -1.89 0.75 -8.15
N ASN A 30 -2.76 -0.02 -7.49
CA ASN A 30 -3.40 -1.20 -8.08
C ASN A 30 -4.32 -0.80 -9.25
N ALA A 31 -5.14 0.24 -9.08
CA ALA A 31 -6.00 0.77 -10.13
C ALA A 31 -5.18 1.21 -11.35
N LEU A 32 -4.12 1.99 -11.14
CA LEU A 32 -3.22 2.43 -12.21
C LEU A 32 -2.52 1.25 -12.92
N SER A 33 -2.12 0.23 -12.16
CA SER A 33 -1.47 -0.96 -12.71
C SER A 33 -2.43 -1.78 -13.57
N CYS A 34 -3.69 -1.93 -13.11
CA CYS A 34 -4.75 -2.60 -13.86
C CYS A 34 -5.10 -1.83 -15.13
N ASP A 35 -5.31 -0.51 -15.03
CA ASP A 35 -5.61 0.35 -16.17
C ASP A 35 -4.53 0.24 -17.25
N LEU A 36 -3.26 0.34 -16.84
CA LEU A 36 -2.14 0.21 -17.77
C LEU A 36 -2.02 -1.21 -18.35
N ALA A 37 -2.37 -2.26 -17.60
CA ALA A 37 -2.36 -3.63 -18.10
C ALA A 37 -3.36 -3.84 -19.25
N PHE A 38 -4.50 -3.14 -19.23
CA PHE A 38 -5.46 -3.18 -20.33
C PHE A 38 -4.91 -2.55 -21.62
N ASP A 39 -4.07 -1.52 -21.50
CA ASP A 39 -3.45 -0.82 -22.62
C ASP A 39 -2.24 -1.55 -23.23
N LEU A 40 -1.71 -2.59 -22.56
CA LEU A 40 -0.57 -3.38 -23.02
C LEU A 40 -0.99 -4.75 -23.55
N GLU A 41 -0.15 -5.38 -24.37
CA GLU A 41 -0.35 -6.73 -24.90
C GLU A 41 0.85 -7.65 -24.61
N GLY A 42 0.61 -8.97 -24.68
CA GLY A 42 1.65 -9.99 -24.52
C GLY A 42 2.31 -9.97 -23.13
N SER A 43 3.62 -10.23 -23.10
CA SER A 43 4.38 -10.38 -21.85
C SER A 43 4.34 -9.16 -20.94
N LYS A 44 4.21 -7.94 -21.49
CA LYS A 44 4.15 -6.70 -20.69
C LYS A 44 2.88 -6.59 -19.86
N ARG A 45 1.76 -7.11 -20.37
CA ARG A 45 0.50 -7.21 -19.62
C ARG A 45 0.65 -8.18 -18.45
N GLU A 46 1.30 -9.32 -18.68
CA GLU A 46 1.57 -10.30 -17.64
C GLU A 46 2.50 -9.75 -16.55
N GLU A 47 3.52 -8.99 -16.93
CA GLU A 47 4.41 -8.28 -15.98
C GLU A 47 3.62 -7.30 -15.09
N LEU A 48 2.71 -6.50 -15.66
CA LEU A 48 1.87 -5.58 -14.88
C LEU A 48 0.86 -6.30 -13.98
N PHE A 49 0.30 -7.43 -14.41
CA PHE A 49 -0.51 -8.26 -13.51
C PHE A 49 0.32 -8.79 -12.34
N GLY A 50 1.59 -9.13 -12.56
CA GLY A 50 2.52 -9.47 -11.48
C GLY A 50 2.70 -8.31 -10.50
N VAL A 51 2.82 -7.07 -10.97
CA VAL A 51 2.88 -5.87 -10.12
C VAL A 51 1.57 -5.68 -9.34
N ALA A 52 0.42 -5.80 -9.99
CA ALA A 52 -0.89 -5.72 -9.34
C ALA A 52 -1.05 -6.77 -8.23
N GLN A 53 -0.59 -8.01 -8.47
CA GLN A 53 -0.59 -9.06 -7.44
C GLN A 53 0.30 -8.71 -6.25
N LEU A 54 1.48 -8.12 -6.46
CA LEU A 54 2.35 -7.69 -5.37
C LEU A 54 1.74 -6.55 -4.56
N ILE A 55 1.04 -5.62 -5.21
CA ILE A 55 0.31 -4.53 -4.55
C ILE A 55 -0.82 -5.10 -3.68
N GLU A 56 -1.60 -6.04 -4.21
CA GLU A 56 -2.67 -6.71 -3.46
C GLU A 56 -2.13 -7.45 -2.22
N LEU A 57 -0.98 -8.13 -2.35
CA LEU A 57 -0.32 -8.76 -1.21
C LEU A 57 0.14 -7.74 -0.16
N ALA A 58 0.66 -6.59 -0.57
CA ALA A 58 1.01 -5.50 0.35
C ALA A 58 -0.24 -4.94 1.06
N GLN A 59 -1.36 -4.83 0.35
CA GLN A 59 -2.65 -4.40 0.92
C GLN A 59 -3.10 -5.35 2.03
N LEU A 60 -3.06 -6.67 1.77
CA LEU A 60 -3.40 -7.68 2.78
C LEU A 60 -2.51 -7.61 4.03
N LEU A 61 -1.23 -7.29 3.87
CA LEU A 61 -0.32 -7.08 5.00
C LEU A 61 -0.67 -5.81 5.77
N ALA A 62 -0.98 -4.70 5.09
CA ALA A 62 -1.41 -3.46 5.72
C ALA A 62 -2.72 -3.65 6.50
N ASP A 63 -3.70 -4.33 5.92
CA ASP A 63 -5.00 -4.62 6.53
C ASP A 63 -4.84 -5.52 7.77
N ARG A 64 -3.92 -6.50 7.73
CA ARG A 64 -3.56 -7.34 8.89
C ARG A 64 -2.97 -6.51 10.03
N VAL A 65 -2.07 -5.58 9.72
CA VAL A 65 -1.46 -4.70 10.73
C VAL A 65 -2.53 -3.78 11.32
N HIS A 66 -3.36 -3.16 10.48
CA HIS A 66 -4.44 -2.28 10.92
C HIS A 66 -5.46 -3.02 11.83
N SER A 67 -5.87 -4.23 11.44
CA SER A 67 -6.77 -5.08 12.25
C SER A 67 -6.16 -5.48 13.59
N GLY A 68 -4.83 -5.65 13.65
CA GLY A 68 -4.10 -5.96 14.89
C GLY A 68 -4.03 -4.78 15.87
N VAL A 69 -4.02 -3.54 15.36
CA VAL A 69 -3.98 -2.31 16.18
C VAL A 69 -5.25 -2.15 17.03
N GLY A 70 -6.42 -2.59 16.54
CA GLY A 70 -7.68 -2.52 17.30
C GLY A 70 -7.84 -3.54 18.45
N GLN A 71 -7.12 -4.67 18.42
CA GLN A 71 -7.27 -5.75 19.39
C GLN A 71 -6.42 -5.56 20.67
N VAL A 72 -5.32 -4.81 20.59
CA VAL A 72 -4.46 -4.55 21.77
C VAL A 72 -5.13 -3.62 22.78
N SER A 73 -6.10 -2.80 22.37
CA SER A 73 -6.83 -1.90 23.29
C SER A 73 -7.92 -2.59 24.11
N ALA A 74 -8.41 -3.76 23.70
CA ALA A 74 -9.53 -4.46 24.37
C ALA A 74 -9.08 -5.49 25.43
N ALA A 75 -7.80 -5.88 25.44
CA ALA A 75 -7.25 -6.83 26.41
C ALA A 75 -6.78 -6.17 27.71
N SER A 76 -6.90 -4.85 27.82
CA SER A 76 -6.58 -4.06 29.01
C SER A 76 -7.79 -3.23 29.44
N SER A 77 -8.86 -3.90 29.87
CA SER A 77 -9.98 -3.32 30.62
C SER A 77 -10.59 -4.37 31.53
#